data_AF-A0A4U2PX72-F1
#
_entry.id   AF-A0A4U2PX72-F1
#
_cell.length_a   1.000
_cell.length_b   1.000
_cell.length_c   1.000
_cell.angle_alpha   90.00
_cell.angle_beta   90.00
_cell.angle_gamma   90.00
#
_symmetry.space_group_name_H-M   'P 1'
#
loop_
_entity.id
_entity.type
_entity.pdbx_description
1 polymer ?
#
loop_
_entity_poly.entity_id
_entity_poly.type
_entity_poly.pdbx_seq_one_letter_code
_entity_poly.pdbx_strand_id
1 'polypeptide(L)'
;MIGINHNELYKLHIQLLEVYEKSRNGSRLFQKEIHFYNRQLGLFSENIVQKIFVLNQLIKIYEKDREFQIKGCSDAYYAKTYKDTETK
;
A
#
# COMPACT_ATOMS: atom_id res chain seq x y z
N MET A 1 22.11 -13.00 -17.63
CA MET A 1 21.72 -11.68 -17.08
C MET A 1 20.30 -11.42 -17.53
N ILE A 2 19.31 -11.51 -16.64
CA ILE A 2 17.90 -11.24 -17.00
C ILE A 2 17.82 -9.73 -17.26
N GLY A 3 17.66 -9.33 -18.52
CA GLY A 3 17.41 -7.93 -18.85
C GLY A 3 16.06 -7.54 -18.27
N ILE A 4 16.06 -6.76 -17.19
CA ILE A 4 14.82 -6.30 -16.56
C ILE A 4 14.17 -5.29 -17.51
N ASN A 5 13.03 -5.65 -18.08
CA ASN A 5 12.24 -4.73 -18.88
C ASN A 5 11.55 -3.71 -17.97
N HIS A 6 12.15 -2.51 -17.85
CA HIS A 6 11.62 -1.45 -17.00
C HIS A 6 10.18 -1.03 -17.37
N ASN A 7 9.76 -1.16 -18.62
CA ASN A 7 8.38 -0.86 -19.03
C ASN A 7 7.39 -1.87 -18.47
N GLU A 8 7.71 -3.16 -18.50
CA GLU A 8 6.87 -4.20 -17.89
C GLU A 8 6.81 -4.04 -16.38
N LEU A 9 7.96 -3.76 -15.75
CA LEU A 9 8.03 -3.54 -14.31
C LEU A 9 7.18 -2.34 -13.89
N TYR A 10 7.25 -1.23 -14.64
CA TYR A 10 6.43 -0.04 -14.42
C TYR A 10 4.93 -0.35 -14.53
N LYS A 11 4.52 -1.06 -15.60
CA LYS A 11 3.11 -1.47 -15.78
C LYS A 11 2.61 -2.33 -14.63
N LEU A 12 3.42 -3.28 -14.18
CA LEU A 12 3.07 -4.14 -13.05
C LEU A 12 2.88 -3.33 -11.76
N HIS A 13 3.76 -2.36 -11.50
CA HIS A 13 3.64 -1.48 -10.33
C HIS A 13 2.36 -0.64 -10.36
N ILE A 14 1.95 -0.15 -11.53
CA ILE A 14 0.68 0.57 -11.69
C ILE A 14 -0.51 -0.35 -11.40
N GLN A 15 -0.54 -1.56 -11.97
CA GLN A 15 -1.61 -2.53 -11.71
C GLN A 15 -1.72 -2.88 -10.22
N LEU A 16 -0.58 -3.07 -9.55
CA LEU A 16 -0.55 -3.36 -8.13
C LEU A 16 -1.06 -2.17 -7.30
N LEU A 17 -0.67 -0.94 -7.66
CA LEU A 17 -1.15 0.28 -7.02
C LEU A 17 -2.67 0.41 -7.13
N GLU A 18 -3.25 0.13 -8.30
CA GLU A 18 -4.71 0.18 -8.49
C GLU A 18 -5.46 -0.82 -7.59
N VAL A 19 -4.90 -2.02 -7.40
CA VAL A 19 -5.46 -3.02 -6.48
C VAL A 19 -5.47 -2.47 -5.05
N TYR A 20 -4.36 -1.88 -4.60
CA TYR A 20 -4.27 -1.28 -3.27
C TYR A 20 -5.26 -0.14 -3.09
N GLU A 21 -5.36 0.77 -4.05
CA GLU A 21 -6.27 1.91 -3.99
C GLU A 21 -7.75 1.48 -3.91
N LYS A 22 -8.15 0.49 -4.71
CA LYS A 22 -9.51 -0.08 -4.66
C LYS A 22 -9.83 -0.80 -3.35
N SER A 23 -8.82 -1.41 -2.73
CA SER A 23 -8.98 -2.16 -1.47
C SER A 23 -9.04 -1.27 -0.23
N ARG A 24 -8.75 0.03 -0.36
CA ARG A 24 -8.55 0.92 0.78
C ARG A 24 -9.87 1.46 1.32
N ASN A 25 -10.24 1.02 2.51
CA ASN A 25 -11.47 1.43 3.21
C ASN A 25 -11.31 2.76 3.98
N GLY A 26 -10.98 3.85 3.28
CA GLY A 26 -11.07 5.20 3.85
C GLY A 26 -10.06 5.57 4.94
N SER A 27 -9.05 4.73 5.20
CA SER A 27 -7.96 5.03 6.15
C SER A 27 -7.28 6.35 5.79
N ARG A 28 -7.27 7.29 6.74
CA ARG A 28 -6.56 8.58 6.61
C ARG A 28 -5.08 8.46 6.96
N LEU A 29 -4.67 7.33 7.54
CA LEU A 29 -3.28 7.07 7.88
C LEU A 29 -2.49 7.10 6.56
N PHE A 30 -1.38 7.85 6.57
CA PHE A 30 -0.51 8.06 5.42
C PHE A 30 -1.06 8.88 4.23
N GLN A 31 -2.23 9.53 4.32
CA GLN A 31 -2.76 10.36 3.22
C GLN A 31 -1.79 11.44 2.74
N LYS A 32 -1.07 12.10 3.66
CA LYS A 32 -0.08 13.12 3.31
C LYS A 32 1.08 12.55 2.49
N GLU A 33 1.57 11.38 2.86
CA GLU A 33 2.67 10.70 2.17
C GLU A 33 2.23 10.20 0.80
N ILE A 34 1.03 9.61 0.72
CA ILE A 34 0.43 9.18 -0.55
C ILE A 34 0.26 10.39 -1.48
N HIS A 35 -0.26 11.51 -0.99
CA HIS A 35 -0.38 12.72 -1.80
C HIS A 35 0.97 13.25 -2.27
N PHE A 36 1.98 13.24 -1.40
CA PHE A 36 3.35 13.65 -1.74
C PHE A 36 3.91 12.80 -2.89
N TYR A 37 3.86 11.47 -2.78
CA TYR A 37 4.41 10.59 -3.81
C TYR A 37 3.57 10.58 -5.10
N ASN A 38 2.25 10.70 -5.02
CA ASN A 38 1.41 10.87 -6.22
C ASN A 38 1.78 12.16 -6.98
N ARG A 39 2.07 13.26 -6.25
CA ARG A 39 2.58 14.49 -6.86
C ARG A 39 3.95 14.27 -7.51
N GLN A 40 4.84 13.53 -6.85
CA GLN A 40 6.16 13.17 -7.42
C GLN A 40 6.05 12.32 -8.69
N LEU A 41 5.09 11.38 -8.74
CA LEU A 41 4.88 10.53 -9.90
C LEU A 41 4.41 11.32 -11.13
N GLY A 42 3.52 12.29 -10.93
CA GLY A 42 2.93 13.08 -12.01
C GLY A 42 3.76 14.27 -12.49
N LEU A 43 4.54 14.91 -11.60
CA LEU A 43 5.21 16.19 -11.92
C LEU A 43 6.73 16.15 -11.89
N PHE A 44 7.35 15.22 -11.15
CA PHE A 44 8.78 15.27 -10.84
C PHE A 44 9.57 14.05 -11.32
N SER A 45 8.89 13.04 -11.86
CA SER A 45 9.53 11.81 -12.34
C SER A 45 9.64 11.83 -13.87
N GLU A 46 10.83 12.12 -14.38
CA GLU A 46 11.08 12.29 -15.82
C GLU A 46 11.33 10.95 -16.51
N ASN A 47 12.15 10.09 -15.90
CA ASN A 47 12.51 8.79 -16.47
C ASN A 47 11.82 7.61 -15.77
N ILE A 48 11.83 6.46 -16.43
CA ILE A 48 11.10 5.28 -15.96
C ILE A 48 11.64 4.72 -14.64
N VAL A 49 12.94 4.85 -14.37
CA VAL A 49 13.55 4.37 -13.12
C VAL A 49 13.06 5.20 -11.94
N GLN A 50 12.97 6.53 -12.10
CA GLN A 50 12.38 7.42 -11.10
C GLN A 50 10.91 7.10 -10.86
N LYS A 51 10.13 6.87 -11.93
CA LYS A 51 8.72 6.49 -11.81
C LYS A 51 8.54 5.17 -11.06
N ILE A 52 9.34 4.16 -11.37
CA ILE A 52 9.35 2.88 -10.65
C ILE A 52 9.71 3.10 -9.18
N PHE A 53 10.73 3.92 -8.88
CA PHE A 53 11.11 4.24 -7.50
C PHE A 53 9.94 4.85 -6.72
N VAL A 54 9.27 5.86 -7.28
CA VAL A 54 8.13 6.53 -6.63
C VAL A 54 6.96 5.56 -6.43
N LEU A 55 6.64 4.75 -7.44
CA LEU A 55 5.62 3.71 -7.31
C LEU A 55 5.94 2.70 -6.21
N ASN A 56 7.21 2.33 -6.06
CA ASN A 56 7.64 1.44 -4.99
C ASN A 56 7.46 2.08 -3.60
N GLN A 57 7.64 3.40 -3.47
CA GLN A 57 7.34 4.09 -2.21
C GLN A 57 5.83 4.10 -1.91
N LEU A 58 5.00 4.33 -2.94
CA LEU A 58 3.53 4.25 -2.78
C LEU A 58 3.10 2.86 -2.31
N ILE A 59 3.55 1.79 -2.98
CA ILE A 59 3.23 0.42 -2.62
C ILE A 59 3.64 0.12 -1.17
N LYS A 60 4.84 0.53 -0.74
CA LYS A 60 5.29 0.36 0.66
C LYS A 60 4.37 1.02 1.67
N ILE A 61 3.80 2.18 1.34
CA ILE A 61 2.84 2.85 2.22
C ILE A 61 1.53 2.06 2.32
N TYR A 62 1.03 1.56 1.19
CA TYR A 62 -0.18 0.73 1.17
C TYR A 62 0.00 -0.59 1.93
N GLU A 63 1.16 -1.23 1.83
CA GLU A 63 1.49 -2.42 2.63
C GLU A 63 1.47 -2.15 4.13
N LYS A 64 2.02 -1.00 4.56
CA LYS A 64 1.97 -0.58 5.97
C LYS A 64 0.55 -0.32 6.45
N ASP A 65 -0.27 0.35 5.63
CA ASP A 65 -1.69 0.56 5.96
C ASP A 65 -2.43 -0.78 6.09
N ARG A 66 -2.16 -1.73 5.19
CA ARG A 66 -2.71 -3.08 5.24
C ARG A 66 -2.27 -3.84 6.49
N GLU A 67 -1.01 -3.77 6.87
CA GLU A 67 -0.50 -4.37 8.11
C GLU A 67 -1.24 -3.83 9.34
N PHE A 68 -1.43 -2.52 9.41
CA PHE A 68 -2.19 -1.88 10.49
C PHE A 68 -3.64 -2.37 10.55
N GLN A 69 -4.30 -2.46 9.39
CA GLN A 69 -5.67 -2.98 9.30
C GLN A 69 -5.77 -4.45 9.76
N ILE A 70 -4.86 -5.30 9.29
CA ILE A 70 -4.82 -6.73 9.68
C ILE A 70 -4.62 -6.85 11.19
N LYS A 71 -3.69 -6.08 11.76
CA LYS A 71 -3.47 -6.07 13.21
C LYS A 71 -4.72 -5.65 13.96
N GLY A 72 -5.38 -4.56 13.54
CA GLY A 72 -6.63 -4.11 14.15
C GLY A 72 -7.74 -5.16 14.10
N CYS A 73 -7.90 -5.86 12.97
CA CYS A 73 -8.85 -6.97 12.85
C CYS A 73 -8.50 -8.15 13.76
N SER A 74 -7.21 -8.52 13.82
CA SER A 74 -6.72 -9.60 14.68
C SER A 74 -6.96 -9.28 16.16
N ASP A 75 -6.57 -8.09 16.60
CA ASP A 75 -6.74 -7.63 17.98
C ASP A 75 -8.24 -7.63 18.36
N ALA A 76 -9.11 -7.15 17.47
CA ALA A 76 -10.56 -7.17 17.69
C ALA A 76 -11.13 -8.60 17.76
N TYR A 77 -10.66 -9.51 16.91
CA TYR A 77 -11.09 -10.92 16.93
C TYR A 77 -10.74 -11.58 18.26
N TYR A 78 -9.48 -11.51 18.69
CA TYR A 78 -9.05 -12.13 19.94
C TYR A 78 -9.70 -11.47 21.16
N ALA A 79 -9.85 -10.15 21.18
CA ALA A 79 -10.54 -9.46 22.27
C ALA A 79 -12.00 -9.92 22.43
N LYS A 80 -12.68 -10.23 21.32
CA LYS A 80 -14.02 -10.80 21.35
C LYS A 80 -14.02 -12.23 21.87
N THR A 81 -13.10 -13.07 21.38
CA THR A 81 -12.99 -14.47 21.81
C THR A 81 -12.74 -14.59 23.32
N TYR A 82 -11.88 -13.75 23.90
CA TYR A 82 -11.65 -13.73 25.35
C TYR A 82 -12.92 -13.42 26.16
N LYS A 83 -13.71 -12.42 25.73
CA LYS A 83 -14.97 -12.08 26.40
C LYS A 83 -16.01 -13.20 26.34
N ASP A 84 -16.07 -13.90 25.20
CA ASP A 84 -16.99 -15.01 25.00
C ASP A 84 -16.59 -16.26 25.81
N THR A 85 -15.30 -16.41 26.18
CA THR A 85 -14.80 -17.48 27.07
C THR A 85 -14.93 -17.17 28.56
N GLU A 86 -14.89 -15.91 28.98
CA GLU A 86 -15.07 -15.52 30.40
C GLU A 86 -16.55 -15.52 30.84
N THR A 87 -17.49 -15.53 29.89
CA THR A 87 -18.94 -15.56 30.16
C THR A 87 -19.57 -16.96 30.14
N LYS A 88 -18.75 -18.02 30.06
CA LYS A 88 -19.16 -19.42 30.23
C LYS A 88 -18.62 -19.99 31.53
#